data_AF-A0A6I4T915-F1
#
_entry.id   AF-A0A6I4T915-F1
#
_cell.length_a   1.000
_cell.length_b   1.000
_cell.length_c   1.000
_cell.angle_alpha   90.00
_cell.angle_beta   90.00
_cell.angle_gamma   90.00
#
_symmetry.space_group_name_H-M   'P 1'
#
loop_
_entity.id
_entity.type
_entity.pdbx_description
1 polymer ?
#
loop_
_entity_poly.entity_id
_entity_poly.type
_entity_poly.pdbx_seq_one_letter_code
_entity_poly.pdbx_strand_id
1 'polypeptide(L)'
;MASLPSDLDFEKDNEASPARMNRAMLYIANQLRAALGQRQSIEQAIEELRGLALDRIDQALTPVFLQAQGDAAAVHAIYAALQAGNTLDAYLPRSEAAQLAPLASAALTGTPTAPTPAGGNNSTRLATTAFVLGEIANIVGAAPDNLNSFQEFADALGEDPNFATTILGALATKAEKDRVVAAADTSGTQAPDADSTDIWALLGLTGNVTIGAATGSPRDGQTLLMRIRDDGTARSLAWHNSYRAIGFPLPGTTEPGKLLYIGGKWNAGDGKWDMLPAASEE
;
A
#
# COMPACT_ATOMS: atom_id res chain seq x y z
N MET A 1 41.79 -96.13 30.42
CA MET A 1 41.95 -97.53 29.95
C MET A 1 41.02 -98.38 30.78
N ALA A 2 39.99 -98.99 30.18
CA ALA A 2 39.12 -99.91 30.90
C ALA A 2 39.97 -101.10 31.37
N SER A 3 39.96 -101.39 32.68
CA SER A 3 40.64 -102.55 33.24
C SER A 3 40.15 -103.82 32.55
N LEU A 4 41.05 -104.71 32.15
CA LEU A 4 40.67 -106.04 31.66
C LEU A 4 39.73 -106.69 32.68
N PRO A 5 38.63 -107.34 32.25
CA PRO A 5 37.82 -108.15 33.16
C PRO A 5 38.74 -109.11 33.93
N SER A 6 38.48 -109.29 35.23
CA SER A 6 39.34 -110.06 36.15
C SER A 6 39.69 -111.47 35.64
N ASP A 7 38.84 -112.04 34.80
CA ASP A 7 38.97 -113.39 34.23
C ASP A 7 39.92 -113.46 33.01
N LEU A 8 40.48 -112.32 32.60
CA LEU A 8 41.47 -112.16 31.53
C LEU A 8 42.76 -111.49 32.02
N ASP A 9 42.90 -111.33 33.34
CA ASP A 9 44.08 -110.76 34.00
C ASP A 9 45.25 -111.76 33.98
N PHE A 10 46.30 -111.43 33.23
CA PHE A 10 47.46 -112.31 32.99
C PHE A 10 48.32 -112.53 34.23
N GLU A 11 48.18 -111.70 35.27
CA GLU A 11 48.93 -111.85 36.53
C GLU A 11 48.29 -112.84 37.50
N LYS A 12 47.00 -113.16 37.34
CA LYS A 12 46.23 -114.00 38.28
C LYS A 12 45.96 -115.42 37.79
N ASP A 13 46.02 -115.67 36.49
CA ASP A 13 45.78 -117.00 35.91
C ASP A 13 46.67 -117.27 34.69
N ASN A 14 47.60 -118.22 34.83
CA ASN A 14 48.66 -118.51 33.85
C ASN A 14 48.41 -119.79 33.03
N GLU A 15 47.19 -120.36 33.10
CA GLU A 15 46.85 -121.57 32.34
C GLU A 15 46.45 -121.26 30.89
N ALA A 16 47.08 -121.96 29.94
CA ALA A 16 46.79 -121.88 28.50
C ALA A 16 45.65 -122.83 28.08
N SER A 17 44.52 -122.80 28.81
CA SER A 17 43.40 -123.72 28.54
C SER A 17 42.54 -123.27 27.34
N PRO A 18 41.98 -124.20 26.54
CA PRO A 18 41.10 -123.87 25.43
C PRO A 18 39.89 -123.01 25.83
N ALA A 19 39.37 -123.17 27.05
CA ALA A 19 38.25 -122.40 27.58
C ALA A 19 38.60 -120.91 27.82
N ARG A 20 39.82 -120.62 28.31
CA ARG A 20 40.31 -119.25 28.46
C ARG A 20 40.49 -118.58 27.10
N MET A 21 41.06 -119.30 26.13
CA MET A 21 41.22 -118.79 24.76
C MET A 21 39.87 -118.46 24.12
N ASN A 22 38.84 -119.28 24.35
CA ASN A 22 37.49 -119.00 23.88
C ASN A 22 36.87 -117.74 24.53
N ARG A 23 37.07 -117.54 25.84
CA ARG A 23 36.62 -116.32 26.55
C ARG A 23 37.37 -115.07 26.11
N ALA A 24 38.68 -115.15 25.91
CA ALA A 24 39.50 -114.06 25.38
C ALA A 24 39.07 -113.69 23.95
N MET A 25 38.84 -114.70 23.11
CA MET A 25 38.36 -114.51 21.74
C MET A 25 36.95 -113.88 21.72
N LEU A 26 36.05 -114.27 22.62
CA LEU A 26 34.74 -113.65 22.79
C LEU A 26 34.84 -112.18 23.26
N TYR A 27 35.73 -111.87 24.21
CA TYR A 27 35.96 -110.50 24.65
C TYR A 27 36.51 -109.63 23.51
N ILE A 28 37.51 -110.13 22.78
CA ILE A 28 38.07 -109.46 21.61
C ILE A 28 36.99 -109.28 20.53
N ALA A 29 36.17 -110.29 20.24
CA ALA A 29 35.08 -110.20 19.28
C ALA A 29 34.02 -109.16 19.69
N ASN A 30 33.68 -109.07 20.98
CA ASN A 30 32.75 -108.06 21.50
C ASN A 30 33.34 -106.65 21.46
N GLN A 31 34.63 -106.49 21.79
CA GLN A 31 35.35 -105.22 21.67
C GLN A 31 35.47 -104.78 20.20
N LEU A 32 35.77 -105.70 19.28
CA LEU A 32 35.76 -105.47 17.83
C LEU A 32 34.37 -105.05 17.36
N ARG A 33 33.30 -105.71 17.83
CA ARG A 33 31.93 -105.36 17.49
C ARG A 33 31.54 -103.97 17.99
N ALA A 34 31.93 -103.61 19.21
CA ALA A 34 31.72 -102.29 19.77
C ALA A 34 32.51 -101.20 19.02
N ALA A 35 33.78 -101.48 18.69
CA ALA A 35 34.63 -100.58 17.91
C ALA A 35 34.10 -100.41 16.48
N LEU A 36 33.62 -101.48 15.84
CA LEU A 36 32.99 -101.43 14.51
C LEU A 36 31.66 -100.66 14.54
N GLY A 37 30.86 -100.80 15.60
CA GLY A 37 29.64 -100.02 15.80
C GLY A 37 29.89 -98.52 16.00
N GLN A 38 30.93 -98.17 16.77
CA GLN A 38 31.39 -96.77 16.86
C GLN A 38 31.90 -96.25 15.51
N ARG A 39 32.61 -97.07 14.73
CA ARG A 39 33.09 -96.68 13.39
C ARG A 39 31.94 -96.35 12.45
N GLN A 40 30.90 -97.20 12.41
CA GLN A 40 29.69 -96.91 11.62
C GLN A 40 28.99 -95.63 12.08
N SER A 41 28.93 -95.37 13.40
CA SER A 41 28.37 -94.13 13.94
C SER A 41 29.20 -92.89 13.58
N ILE A 42 30.53 -93.00 13.53
CA ILE A 42 31.42 -91.92 13.08
C ILE A 42 31.23 -91.64 11.58
N GLU A 43 31.16 -92.69 10.76
CA GLU A 43 30.91 -92.55 9.31
C GLU A 43 29.55 -91.90 9.04
N GLN A 44 28.50 -92.28 9.77
CA GLN A 44 27.18 -91.64 9.70
C GLN A 44 27.23 -90.17 10.14
N ALA A 45 27.90 -89.86 11.26
CA ALA A 45 28.04 -88.50 11.74
C ALA A 45 28.80 -87.59 10.76
N ILE A 46 29.81 -88.13 10.06
CA ILE A 46 30.54 -87.40 9.02
C ILE A 46 29.62 -87.09 7.84
N GLU A 47 28.78 -88.04 7.40
CA GLU A 47 27.88 -87.80 6.27
C GLU A 47 26.74 -86.84 6.64
N GLU A 48 26.21 -86.91 7.87
CA GLU A 48 25.26 -85.94 8.39
C GLU A 48 25.86 -84.53 8.48
N LEU A 49 27.09 -84.40 9.00
CA LEU A 49 27.80 -83.13 9.05
C LEU A 49 28.08 -82.57 7.66
N ARG A 50 28.44 -83.43 6.70
CA ARG A 50 28.64 -83.07 5.29
C ARG A 50 27.34 -82.58 4.65
N GLY A 51 26.23 -83.30 4.85
CA GLY A 51 24.91 -82.92 4.36
C GLY A 51 24.44 -81.59 4.96
N LEU A 52 24.57 -81.42 6.28
CA LEU A 52 24.21 -80.18 6.97
C LEU A 52 25.09 -79.00 6.54
N ALA A 53 26.38 -79.23 6.30
CA ALA A 53 27.28 -78.20 5.79
C ALA A 53 26.87 -77.75 4.38
N LEU A 54 26.53 -78.67 3.49
CA LEU A 54 26.05 -78.34 2.14
C LEU A 54 24.71 -77.60 2.17
N ASP A 55 23.78 -78.03 3.01
CA ASP A 55 22.46 -77.38 3.18
C ASP A 55 22.60 -75.98 3.79
N ARG A 56 23.47 -75.81 4.80
CA ARG A 56 23.81 -74.48 5.35
C ARG A 56 24.46 -73.57 4.32
N ILE A 57 25.34 -74.11 3.48
CA ILE A 57 25.99 -73.36 2.40
C ILE A 57 24.94 -72.91 1.38
N ASP A 58 24.01 -73.77 0.98
CA ASP A 58 22.94 -73.41 0.04
C ASP A 58 22.01 -72.35 0.63
N GLN A 59 21.52 -72.56 1.86
CA GLN A 59 20.67 -71.61 2.56
C GLN A 59 21.33 -70.24 2.77
N ALA A 60 22.65 -70.18 2.92
CA ALA A 60 23.38 -68.93 3.11
C ALA A 60 23.78 -68.26 1.79
N LEU A 61 24.29 -69.02 0.82
CA LEU A 61 24.88 -68.46 -0.41
C LEU A 61 23.84 -68.21 -1.49
N THR A 62 22.83 -69.07 -1.62
CA THR A 62 21.81 -68.92 -2.67
C THR A 62 21.01 -67.62 -2.57
N PRO A 63 20.49 -67.19 -1.40
CA PRO A 63 19.81 -65.89 -1.31
C PRO A 63 20.76 -64.72 -1.56
N VAL A 64 22.02 -64.80 -1.13
CA VAL A 64 23.03 -63.77 -1.38
C VAL A 64 23.34 -63.66 -2.88
N PHE A 65 23.45 -64.78 -3.58
CA PHE A 65 23.71 -64.81 -5.01
C PHE A 65 22.52 -64.27 -5.82
N LEU A 66 21.29 -64.63 -5.44
CA LEU A 66 20.07 -64.09 -6.04
C LEU A 66 19.96 -62.58 -5.82
N GLN A 67 20.26 -62.10 -4.60
CA GLN A 67 20.29 -60.68 -4.28
C GLN A 67 21.35 -59.95 -5.13
N ALA A 68 22.57 -60.48 -5.20
CA ALA A 68 23.65 -59.88 -5.99
C ALA A 68 23.33 -59.82 -7.49
N GLN A 69 22.64 -60.83 -8.04
CA GLN A 69 22.16 -60.78 -9.42
C GLN A 69 21.09 -59.71 -9.63
N GLY A 70 20.15 -59.57 -8.68
CA GLY A 70 19.16 -58.50 -8.70
C GLY A 70 19.79 -57.12 -8.65
N ASP A 71 20.75 -56.93 -7.74
CA ASP A 71 21.50 -55.69 -7.59
C ASP A 71 22.30 -55.35 -8.87
N ALA A 72 22.97 -56.34 -9.47
CA ALA A 72 23.70 -56.16 -10.72
C ALA A 72 22.78 -55.79 -11.90
N ALA A 73 21.60 -56.43 -12.00
CA ALA A 73 20.61 -56.10 -13.01
C ALA A 73 20.05 -54.67 -12.82
N ALA A 74 19.80 -54.26 -11.57
CA ALA A 74 19.35 -52.90 -11.26
C ALA A 74 20.42 -51.86 -11.63
N VAL A 75 21.68 -52.10 -11.28
CA VAL A 75 22.80 -51.23 -11.66
C VAL A 75 22.95 -51.13 -13.17
N HIS A 76 22.84 -52.25 -13.90
CA HIS A 76 22.93 -52.24 -15.35
C HIS A 76 21.78 -51.46 -16.00
N ALA A 77 20.55 -51.60 -15.48
CA ALA A 77 19.39 -50.83 -15.93
C ALA A 77 19.57 -49.32 -15.70
N ILE A 78 20.09 -48.92 -14.54
CA ILE A 78 20.41 -47.51 -14.22
C ILE A 78 21.45 -46.96 -15.20
N TYR A 79 22.51 -47.73 -15.47
CA TYR A 79 23.57 -47.32 -16.39
C TYR A 79 23.06 -47.17 -17.83
N ALA A 80 22.24 -48.11 -18.31
CA ALA A 80 21.63 -48.04 -19.64
C ALA A 80 20.67 -46.84 -19.76
N ALA A 81 19.89 -46.54 -18.73
CA ALA A 81 19.00 -45.38 -18.70
C ALA A 81 19.78 -44.05 -18.76
N LEU A 82 20.90 -43.97 -18.03
CA LEU A 82 21.79 -42.80 -18.05
C LEU A 82 22.39 -42.57 -19.45
N GLN A 83 22.81 -43.65 -20.13
CA GLN A 83 23.30 -43.58 -21.51
C GLN A 83 22.21 -43.19 -22.52
N ALA A 84 20.96 -43.58 -22.27
CA ALA A 84 19.81 -43.20 -23.09
C ALA A 84 19.33 -41.75 -22.88
N GLY A 85 20.03 -40.98 -22.03
CA GLY A 85 19.72 -39.57 -21.77
C GLY A 85 18.63 -39.33 -20.73
N ASN A 86 18.13 -40.38 -20.06
CA ASN A 86 17.30 -40.20 -18.88
C ASN A 86 18.19 -39.86 -17.69
N THR A 87 17.89 -38.75 -17.02
CA THR A 87 18.65 -38.31 -15.85
C THR A 87 18.37 -39.23 -14.67
N LEU A 88 19.33 -39.27 -13.73
CA LEU A 88 19.24 -39.99 -12.46
C LEU A 88 17.97 -39.63 -11.64
N ASP A 89 17.31 -38.52 -11.99
CA ASP A 89 16.08 -38.00 -11.38
C ASP A 89 14.86 -38.93 -11.56
N ALA A 90 14.85 -39.80 -12.58
CA ALA A 90 13.74 -40.73 -12.77
C ALA A 90 13.71 -41.87 -11.73
N TYR A 91 14.85 -42.14 -11.06
CA TYR A 91 15.00 -43.25 -10.11
C TYR A 91 15.32 -42.81 -8.67
N LEU A 92 15.84 -41.59 -8.47
CA LEU A 92 15.88 -40.98 -7.14
C LEU A 92 14.57 -40.21 -6.91
N PRO A 93 13.78 -40.48 -5.85
CA PRO A 93 12.63 -39.68 -5.50
C PRO A 93 13.09 -38.34 -4.91
N ARG A 94 13.77 -37.51 -5.69
CA ARG A 94 14.08 -36.13 -5.33
C ARG A 94 12.85 -35.28 -5.60
N SER A 95 11.80 -35.51 -4.82
CA SER A 95 10.57 -34.72 -4.82
C SER A 95 10.83 -33.22 -4.64
N GLU A 96 12.00 -32.85 -4.09
CA GLU A 96 12.49 -31.47 -4.00
C GLU A 96 12.75 -30.83 -5.37
N ALA A 97 13.23 -31.58 -6.38
CA ALA A 97 13.52 -30.99 -7.71
C ALA A 97 12.26 -30.47 -8.40
N ALA A 98 11.10 -31.09 -8.11
CA ALA A 98 9.80 -30.62 -8.60
C ALA A 98 9.27 -29.39 -7.85
N GLN A 99 9.85 -29.04 -6.69
CA GLN A 99 9.45 -27.89 -5.86
C GLN A 99 10.36 -26.67 -6.03
N LEU A 100 11.48 -26.82 -6.73
CA LEU A 100 12.39 -25.72 -7.02
C LEU A 100 11.97 -24.96 -8.27
N ALA A 101 12.17 -23.65 -8.27
CA ALA A 101 11.98 -22.83 -9.46
C ALA A 101 13.11 -23.11 -10.49
N PRO A 102 12.84 -23.01 -11.81
CA PRO A 102 13.87 -23.08 -12.83
C PRO A 102 15.01 -22.08 -12.58
N LEU A 103 16.25 -22.51 -12.73
CA LEU A 103 17.42 -21.65 -12.51
C LEU A 103 17.44 -20.44 -13.47
N ALA A 104 17.07 -20.68 -14.72
CA ALA A 104 16.93 -19.65 -15.73
C ALA A 104 15.44 -19.30 -15.90
N SER A 105 15.13 -18.01 -15.90
CA SER A 105 13.79 -17.49 -16.22
C SER A 105 12.66 -18.10 -15.38
N ALA A 106 12.87 -18.23 -14.06
CA ALA A 106 11.81 -18.62 -13.13
C ALA A 106 10.57 -17.72 -13.29
N ALA A 107 9.40 -18.33 -13.51
CA ALA A 107 8.13 -17.62 -13.45
C ALA A 107 7.76 -17.37 -11.98
N LEU A 108 7.74 -16.11 -11.57
CA LEU A 108 7.30 -15.71 -10.22
C LEU A 108 5.78 -15.53 -10.23
N THR A 109 5.05 -16.37 -9.51
CA THR A 109 3.59 -16.29 -9.35
C THR A 109 3.21 -16.17 -7.88
N GLY A 110 1.99 -15.70 -7.57
CA GLY A 110 1.55 -15.46 -6.20
C GLY A 110 2.24 -14.25 -5.55
N THR A 111 2.72 -14.41 -4.31
CA THR A 111 3.34 -13.36 -3.49
C THR A 111 4.81 -13.69 -3.15
N PRO A 112 5.73 -13.65 -4.13
CA PRO A 112 7.14 -13.95 -3.91
C PRO A 112 7.77 -12.94 -2.93
N THR A 113 8.54 -13.45 -1.96
CA THR A 113 9.29 -12.61 -1.02
C THR A 113 10.75 -12.50 -1.44
N ALA A 114 11.34 -11.31 -1.33
CA ALA A 114 12.77 -11.09 -1.50
C ALA A 114 13.27 -10.12 -0.40
N PRO A 115 14.55 -10.17 -0.01
CA PRO A 115 15.12 -9.20 0.92
C PRO A 115 15.08 -7.78 0.35
N THR A 116 14.56 -6.82 1.11
CA THR A 116 14.52 -5.41 0.73
C THR A 116 15.94 -4.82 0.67
N PRO A 117 16.40 -4.34 -0.50
CA PRO A 117 17.68 -3.63 -0.59
C PRO A 117 17.66 -2.31 0.19
N ALA A 118 18.84 -1.82 0.58
CA ALA A 118 18.98 -0.45 1.09
C ALA A 118 18.74 0.58 -0.03
N GLY A 119 18.35 1.80 0.33
CA GLY A 119 18.09 2.89 -0.63
C GLY A 119 19.29 3.24 -1.52
N GLY A 120 19.04 3.72 -2.73
CA GLY A 120 20.07 4.02 -3.73
C GLY A 120 20.82 2.82 -4.32
N ASN A 121 20.37 1.58 -4.06
CA ASN A 121 20.99 0.37 -4.62
C ASN A 121 20.74 0.27 -6.14
N ASN A 122 21.81 0.13 -6.93
CA ASN A 122 21.78 0.06 -8.39
C ASN A 122 22.21 -1.32 -8.97
N SER A 123 22.14 -2.37 -8.15
CA SER A 123 22.50 -3.73 -8.59
C SER A 123 21.38 -4.38 -9.43
N THR A 124 21.64 -5.56 -9.97
CA THR A 124 20.67 -6.37 -10.73
C THR A 124 19.72 -7.21 -9.85
N ARG A 125 19.65 -6.92 -8.54
CA ARG A 125 18.76 -7.61 -7.60
C ARG A 125 17.30 -7.24 -7.84
N LEU A 126 16.37 -8.10 -7.42
CA LEU A 126 14.94 -7.82 -7.46
C LEU A 126 14.60 -6.59 -6.60
N ALA A 127 13.86 -5.64 -7.18
CA ALA A 127 13.29 -4.52 -6.46
C ALA A 127 12.02 -4.97 -5.73
N THR A 128 12.02 -4.93 -4.39
CA THR A 128 10.82 -5.21 -3.58
C THR A 128 9.88 -4.01 -3.57
N THR A 129 8.59 -4.24 -3.30
CA THR A 129 7.61 -3.15 -3.15
C THR A 129 7.99 -2.17 -2.04
N ALA A 130 8.53 -2.67 -0.92
CA ALA A 130 9.04 -1.83 0.17
C ALA A 130 10.21 -0.93 -0.26
N PHE A 131 11.13 -1.45 -1.09
CA PHE A 131 12.23 -0.66 -1.66
C PHE A 131 11.70 0.44 -2.58
N VAL A 132 10.81 0.10 -3.52
CA VAL A 132 10.23 1.09 -4.45
C VAL A 132 9.47 2.18 -3.69
N LEU A 133 8.67 1.80 -2.68
CA LEU A 133 7.96 2.77 -1.86
C LEU A 133 8.92 3.68 -1.07
N GLY A 134 9.99 3.10 -0.51
CA GLY A 134 11.05 3.85 0.18
C GLY A 134 11.75 4.86 -0.74
N GLU A 135 12.11 4.46 -1.96
CA GLU A 135 12.76 5.37 -2.91
C GLU A 135 11.81 6.45 -3.43
N ILE A 136 10.52 6.14 -3.65
CA ILE A 136 9.50 7.16 -3.98
C ILE A 136 9.33 8.12 -2.81
N ALA A 137 9.24 7.62 -1.57
CA ALA A 137 9.17 8.46 -0.39
C ALA A 137 10.44 9.30 -0.20
N ASN A 138 11.61 8.79 -0.56
CA ASN A 138 12.85 9.56 -0.58
C ASN A 138 12.82 10.64 -1.67
N ILE A 139 12.25 10.38 -2.85
CA ILE A 139 12.10 11.39 -3.92
C ILE A 139 11.05 12.44 -3.52
N VAL A 140 9.96 12.05 -2.88
CA VAL A 140 8.87 12.94 -2.45
C VAL A 140 9.23 13.68 -1.16
N GLY A 141 10.00 13.07 -0.25
CA GLY A 141 10.51 13.69 0.97
C GLY A 141 11.80 14.50 0.75
N ALA A 142 12.55 14.19 -0.31
CA ALA A 142 13.60 15.06 -0.85
C ALA A 142 13.06 16.01 -1.91
N ALA A 143 11.76 15.94 -2.25
CA ALA A 143 11.13 17.04 -2.94
C ALA A 143 11.25 18.22 -1.97
N PRO A 144 11.96 19.28 -2.36
CA PRO A 144 12.16 20.42 -1.49
C PRO A 144 10.80 20.96 -1.01
N ASP A 145 10.83 21.94 -0.12
CA ASP A 145 9.64 22.68 0.36
C ASP A 145 8.69 23.17 -0.76
N ASN A 146 9.04 23.05 -2.04
CA ASN A 146 8.26 23.36 -3.23
C ASN A 146 7.00 22.49 -3.44
N LEU A 147 6.99 21.19 -3.11
CA LEU A 147 5.78 20.36 -3.22
C LEU A 147 4.83 20.61 -2.04
N ASN A 148 5.38 20.87 -0.85
CA ASN A 148 4.64 21.47 0.27
C ASN A 148 4.08 22.85 -0.12
N SER A 149 4.85 23.67 -0.84
CA SER A 149 4.41 24.99 -1.32
C SER A 149 3.25 24.92 -2.32
N PHE A 150 3.12 23.85 -3.11
CA PHE A 150 1.97 23.70 -4.02
C PHE A 150 0.68 23.35 -3.27
N GLN A 151 0.76 22.50 -2.24
CA GLN A 151 -0.38 22.24 -1.36
C GLN A 151 -0.71 23.47 -0.53
N GLU A 152 0.28 24.14 0.06
CA GLU A 152 0.11 25.40 0.77
C GLU A 152 -0.46 26.50 -0.14
N PHE A 153 -0.10 26.50 -1.43
CA PHE A 153 -0.67 27.44 -2.40
C PHE A 153 -2.13 27.10 -2.71
N ALA A 154 -2.48 25.82 -2.90
CA ALA A 154 -3.87 25.40 -3.09
C ALA A 154 -4.73 25.74 -1.85
N ASP A 155 -4.21 25.47 -0.65
CA ASP A 155 -4.85 25.79 0.63
C ASP A 155 -4.97 27.31 0.83
N ALA A 156 -3.94 28.08 0.47
CA ALA A 156 -3.95 29.55 0.55
C ALA A 156 -4.94 30.19 -0.45
N LEU A 157 -5.22 29.53 -1.57
CA LEU A 157 -6.29 29.90 -2.50
C LEU A 157 -7.66 29.33 -2.09
N GLY A 158 -7.75 28.62 -0.96
CA GLY A 158 -8.98 28.07 -0.41
C GLY A 158 -9.55 26.90 -1.22
N GLU A 159 -8.69 26.17 -1.95
CA GLU A 159 -9.08 25.11 -2.88
C GLU A 159 -10.15 25.55 -3.91
N ASP A 160 -10.22 26.85 -4.23
CA ASP A 160 -11.28 27.41 -5.08
C ASP A 160 -11.05 27.05 -6.56
N PRO A 161 -11.86 26.16 -7.17
CA PRO A 161 -11.73 25.78 -8.58
C PRO A 161 -11.97 26.96 -9.54
N ASN A 162 -12.61 28.02 -9.05
CA ASN A 162 -12.99 29.20 -9.80
C ASN A 162 -12.33 30.47 -9.22
N PHE A 163 -11.15 30.36 -8.61
CA PHE A 163 -10.44 31.48 -7.96
C PHE A 163 -10.48 32.78 -8.77
N ALA A 164 -10.25 32.72 -10.08
CA ALA A 164 -10.32 33.88 -10.96
C ALA A 164 -11.71 34.55 -10.96
N THR A 165 -12.79 33.77 -11.06
CA THR A 165 -14.17 34.27 -11.00
C THR A 165 -14.50 34.84 -9.62
N THR A 166 -14.06 34.19 -8.54
CA THR A 166 -14.28 34.66 -7.17
C THR A 166 -13.61 35.99 -6.91
N ILE A 167 -12.33 36.13 -7.28
CA ILE A 167 -11.59 37.39 -7.14
C ILE A 167 -12.16 38.47 -8.05
N LEU A 168 -12.53 38.15 -9.29
CA LEU A 168 -13.21 39.11 -10.19
C LEU A 168 -14.54 39.59 -9.62
N GLY A 169 -15.33 38.69 -9.02
CA GLY A 169 -16.58 39.04 -8.33
C GLY A 169 -16.34 39.96 -7.13
N ALA A 170 -15.35 39.63 -6.29
CA ALA A 170 -14.97 40.46 -5.15
C ALA A 170 -14.47 41.85 -5.59
N LEU A 171 -13.62 41.93 -6.61
CA LEU A 171 -13.11 43.18 -7.15
C LEU A 171 -14.21 44.03 -7.78
N ALA A 172 -15.19 43.43 -8.46
CA ALA A 172 -16.34 44.14 -9.00
C ALA A 172 -17.15 44.87 -7.91
N THR A 173 -17.12 44.40 -6.67
CA THR A 173 -17.75 45.07 -5.52
C THR A 173 -16.88 46.15 -4.86
N LYS A 174 -15.58 46.22 -5.18
CA LYS A 174 -14.64 47.20 -4.60
C LYS A 174 -14.49 48.47 -5.44
N ALA A 175 -14.96 48.46 -6.68
CA ALA A 175 -14.85 49.59 -7.61
C ALA A 175 -16.08 50.51 -7.55
N GLU A 176 -16.34 51.13 -6.40
CA GLU A 176 -17.09 52.39 -6.42
C GLU A 176 -16.12 53.50 -6.83
N LYS A 177 -15.88 53.57 -8.14
CA LYS A 177 -15.64 54.86 -8.81
C LYS A 177 -16.87 55.71 -8.47
N ASP A 178 -16.70 56.93 -7.94
CA ASP A 178 -17.80 57.84 -7.59
C ASP A 178 -18.98 57.65 -8.54
N ARG A 179 -20.07 57.07 -8.02
CA ARG A 179 -21.19 56.67 -8.87
C ARG A 179 -22.00 57.91 -9.18
N VAL A 180 -21.66 58.50 -10.32
CA VAL A 180 -22.33 59.68 -10.85
C VAL A 180 -23.59 59.24 -11.59
N VAL A 181 -24.75 59.58 -11.05
CA VAL A 181 -26.05 59.26 -11.63
C VAL A 181 -26.80 60.55 -11.97
N ALA A 182 -27.30 60.66 -13.20
CA ALA A 182 -28.20 61.74 -13.59
C ALA A 182 -29.63 61.43 -13.11
N ALA A 183 -30.36 62.45 -12.67
CA ALA A 183 -31.77 62.32 -12.36
C ALA A 183 -32.57 61.88 -13.59
N ALA A 184 -33.63 61.10 -13.38
CA ALA A 184 -34.45 60.54 -14.45
C ALA A 184 -35.30 61.61 -15.15
N ASP A 185 -35.76 62.63 -14.42
CA ASP A 185 -36.52 63.75 -14.95
C ASP A 185 -35.97 65.10 -14.44
N THR A 186 -36.47 66.19 -15.02
CA THR A 186 -36.03 67.57 -14.73
C THR A 186 -37.11 68.41 -14.02
N SER A 187 -38.12 67.77 -13.41
CA SER A 187 -39.17 68.43 -12.62
C SER A 187 -39.87 67.44 -11.66
N GLY A 188 -40.75 67.94 -10.77
CA GLY A 188 -41.57 67.09 -9.91
C GLY A 188 -40.81 66.55 -8.68
N THR A 189 -41.21 65.39 -8.17
CA THR A 189 -40.52 64.77 -7.02
C THR A 189 -39.40 63.87 -7.53
N GLN A 190 -38.17 64.16 -7.13
CA GLN A 190 -36.96 63.48 -7.58
C GLN A 190 -36.21 62.94 -6.36
N ALA A 191 -35.69 61.71 -6.43
CA ALA A 191 -34.98 61.07 -5.33
C ALA A 191 -33.70 60.39 -5.85
N PRO A 192 -32.54 60.62 -5.21
CA PRO A 192 -31.33 59.85 -5.47
C PRO A 192 -31.45 58.43 -4.88
N ASP A 193 -30.76 57.46 -5.48
CA ASP A 193 -30.66 56.11 -4.94
C ASP A 193 -29.36 55.93 -4.18
N ALA A 194 -29.43 55.82 -2.86
CA ALA A 194 -28.26 55.67 -2.00
C ALA A 194 -27.50 54.37 -2.28
N ASP A 195 -28.17 53.31 -2.75
CA ASP A 195 -27.48 52.05 -3.03
C ASP A 195 -26.65 52.10 -4.30
N SER A 196 -26.80 53.13 -5.14
CA SER A 196 -26.13 53.24 -6.46
C SER A 196 -25.56 54.63 -6.78
N THR A 197 -25.75 55.64 -5.92
CA THR A 197 -25.39 57.04 -6.21
C THR A 197 -24.56 57.68 -5.10
N ASP A 198 -23.39 58.21 -5.46
CA ASP A 198 -22.55 59.04 -4.58
C ASP A 198 -22.59 60.50 -5.02
N ILE A 199 -22.75 60.73 -6.34
CA ILE A 199 -22.94 62.04 -6.94
C ILE A 199 -24.21 62.02 -7.79
N TRP A 200 -25.23 62.75 -7.35
CA TRP A 200 -26.49 62.87 -8.06
C TRP A 200 -26.55 64.19 -8.85
N ALA A 201 -26.88 64.13 -10.13
CA ALA A 201 -26.90 65.29 -11.02
C ALA A 201 -28.30 65.54 -11.58
N LEU A 202 -28.90 66.66 -11.19
CA LEU A 202 -30.20 67.11 -11.65
C LEU A 202 -30.01 68.40 -12.46
N LEU A 203 -29.82 68.24 -13.77
CA LEU A 203 -29.35 69.31 -14.64
C LEU A 203 -30.42 69.71 -15.65
N GLY A 204 -30.60 71.00 -15.88
CA GLY A 204 -31.58 71.54 -16.83
C GLY A 204 -33.01 71.47 -16.29
N LEU A 205 -33.22 71.86 -15.04
CA LEU A 205 -34.56 71.89 -14.43
C LEU A 205 -35.52 72.75 -15.24
N THR A 206 -36.60 72.13 -15.72
CA THR A 206 -37.67 72.78 -16.51
C THR A 206 -38.85 73.21 -15.64
N GLY A 207 -38.87 72.81 -14.38
CA GLY A 207 -39.92 73.13 -13.41
C GLY A 207 -39.45 73.06 -11.96
N ASN A 208 -40.35 73.34 -11.03
CA ASN A 208 -40.08 73.21 -9.60
C ASN A 208 -39.83 71.74 -9.23
N VAL A 209 -38.96 71.51 -8.24
CA VAL A 209 -38.60 70.17 -7.79
C VAL A 209 -38.77 70.02 -6.29
N THR A 210 -39.26 68.85 -5.90
CA THR A 210 -39.15 68.35 -4.53
C THR A 210 -38.07 67.27 -4.50
N ILE A 211 -37.03 67.48 -3.71
CA ILE A 211 -36.02 66.47 -3.41
C ILE A 211 -36.63 65.49 -2.40
N GLY A 212 -37.12 64.36 -2.91
CA GLY A 212 -37.72 63.27 -2.16
C GLY A 212 -36.69 62.52 -1.30
N ALA A 213 -37.18 61.68 -0.38
CA ALA A 213 -36.30 60.80 0.40
C ALA A 213 -35.43 59.97 -0.54
N ALA A 214 -34.12 59.90 -0.27
CA ALA A 214 -33.24 59.00 -1.01
C ALA A 214 -33.77 57.56 -0.89
N THR A 215 -33.76 56.82 -1.99
CA THR A 215 -34.09 55.39 -2.00
C THR A 215 -32.88 54.55 -1.58
N GLY A 216 -33.07 53.24 -1.48
CA GLY A 216 -32.00 52.32 -1.07
C GLY A 216 -31.80 52.25 0.44
N SER A 217 -30.68 51.65 0.85
CA SER A 217 -30.32 51.40 2.25
C SER A 217 -29.00 52.10 2.62
N PRO A 218 -29.05 53.43 2.83
CA PRO A 218 -27.85 54.22 3.09
C PRO A 218 -27.09 53.72 4.33
N ARG A 219 -25.76 53.72 4.23
CA ARG A 219 -24.86 53.25 5.28
C ARG A 219 -24.34 54.41 6.11
N ASP A 220 -24.03 54.18 7.38
CA ASP A 220 -23.54 55.24 8.25
C ASP A 220 -22.28 55.91 7.68
N GLY A 221 -22.27 57.24 7.66
CA GLY A 221 -21.18 58.02 7.08
C GLY A 221 -21.14 58.07 5.55
N GLN A 222 -22.07 57.41 4.84
CA GLN A 222 -22.15 57.48 3.39
C GLN A 222 -22.31 58.92 2.92
N THR A 223 -21.61 59.30 1.85
CA THR A 223 -21.67 60.64 1.26
C THR A 223 -22.64 60.69 0.10
N LEU A 224 -23.32 61.82 -0.05
CA LEU A 224 -24.10 62.14 -1.23
C LEU A 224 -23.83 63.58 -1.62
N LEU A 225 -23.31 63.79 -2.83
CA LEU A 225 -23.15 65.11 -3.43
C LEU A 225 -24.25 65.31 -4.47
N MET A 226 -25.07 66.34 -4.30
CA MET A 226 -26.05 66.74 -5.29
C MET A 226 -25.54 67.94 -6.08
N ARG A 227 -25.76 67.89 -7.39
CA ARG A 227 -25.46 68.95 -8.36
C ARG A 227 -26.74 69.33 -9.08
N ILE A 228 -27.22 70.55 -8.86
CA ILE A 228 -28.53 70.99 -9.34
C ILE A 228 -28.36 72.24 -10.20
N ARG A 229 -28.87 72.24 -11.44
CA ARG A 229 -28.85 73.43 -12.32
C ARG A 229 -30.19 73.57 -13.04
N ASP A 230 -30.70 74.80 -13.09
CA ASP A 230 -31.90 75.12 -13.87
C ASP A 230 -31.60 75.48 -15.34
N ASP A 231 -32.67 75.65 -16.12
CA ASP A 231 -32.63 76.00 -17.55
C ASP A 231 -32.47 77.51 -17.82
N GLY A 232 -31.98 78.28 -16.85
CA GLY A 232 -31.87 79.75 -16.90
C GLY A 232 -33.05 80.47 -16.24
N THR A 233 -34.01 79.74 -15.68
CA THR A 233 -35.10 80.27 -14.86
C THR A 233 -35.02 79.68 -13.46
N ALA A 234 -34.95 80.53 -12.43
CA ALA A 234 -34.91 80.08 -11.04
C ALA A 234 -36.09 79.15 -10.72
N ARG A 235 -35.79 77.99 -10.15
CA ARG A 235 -36.77 76.96 -9.78
C ARG A 235 -36.88 76.85 -8.27
N SER A 236 -38.09 76.62 -7.78
CA SER A 236 -38.30 76.33 -6.35
C SER A 236 -37.78 74.92 -6.03
N LEU A 237 -37.09 74.81 -4.91
CA LEU A 237 -36.58 73.57 -4.33
C LEU A 237 -37.28 73.32 -3.00
N ALA A 238 -37.96 72.18 -2.89
CA ALA A 238 -38.48 71.67 -1.64
C ALA A 238 -37.69 70.44 -1.21
N TRP A 239 -37.53 70.22 0.10
CA TRP A 239 -36.72 69.13 0.64
C TRP A 239 -37.57 68.22 1.51
N HIS A 240 -37.41 66.92 1.33
CA HIS A 240 -38.01 65.92 2.22
C HIS A 240 -37.41 66.00 3.64
N ASN A 241 -38.19 65.58 4.65
CA ASN A 241 -37.80 65.66 6.07
C ASN A 241 -36.58 64.80 6.47
N SER A 242 -36.13 63.94 5.57
CA SER A 242 -34.90 63.14 5.72
C SER A 242 -33.63 63.97 5.55
N TYR A 243 -33.70 65.15 4.92
CA TYR A 243 -32.56 66.05 4.77
C TYR A 243 -32.55 67.08 5.91
N ARG A 244 -31.55 66.99 6.78
CA ARG A 244 -31.35 67.89 7.92
C ARG A 244 -30.30 68.93 7.56
N ALA A 245 -30.68 70.20 7.62
CA ALA A 245 -29.75 71.33 7.57
C ALA A 245 -28.78 71.32 8.77
N ILE A 246 -27.47 71.32 8.53
CA ILE A 246 -26.46 71.48 9.58
C ILE A 246 -25.77 72.83 9.41
N GLY A 247 -26.01 73.74 10.37
CA GLY A 247 -25.40 75.07 10.41
C GLY A 247 -26.00 76.11 9.46
N PHE A 248 -26.59 75.69 8.33
CA PHE A 248 -27.18 76.59 7.32
C PHE A 248 -28.49 76.03 6.75
N PRO A 249 -29.45 76.89 6.38
CA PRO A 249 -30.71 76.45 5.80
C PRO A 249 -30.46 75.77 4.44
N LEU A 250 -31.28 74.76 4.13
CA LEU A 250 -31.28 74.16 2.79
C LEU A 250 -31.75 75.20 1.75
N PRO A 251 -31.15 75.24 0.55
CA PRO A 251 -31.55 76.16 -0.51
C PRO A 251 -33.02 75.98 -0.91
N GLY A 252 -33.79 77.05 -0.89
CA GLY A 252 -35.21 77.04 -1.31
C GLY A 252 -35.43 77.33 -2.80
N THR A 253 -34.43 77.85 -3.49
CA THR A 253 -34.48 78.20 -4.92
C THR A 253 -33.13 77.98 -5.57
N THR A 254 -33.11 77.64 -6.86
CA THR A 254 -31.89 77.70 -7.67
C THR A 254 -31.54 79.13 -8.08
N GLU A 255 -30.27 79.36 -8.41
CA GLU A 255 -29.84 80.58 -9.10
C GLU A 255 -29.85 80.34 -10.61
N PRO A 256 -30.46 81.25 -11.41
CA PRO A 256 -30.59 81.08 -12.86
C PRO A 256 -29.29 80.66 -13.55
N GLY A 257 -29.30 79.47 -14.16
CA GLY A 257 -28.20 78.91 -14.96
C GLY A 257 -26.97 78.45 -14.16
N LYS A 258 -26.93 78.66 -12.85
CA LYS A 258 -25.79 78.30 -12.00
C LYS A 258 -25.93 76.88 -11.44
N LEU A 259 -24.80 76.19 -11.28
CA LEU A 259 -24.79 74.88 -10.63
C LEU A 259 -24.71 75.06 -9.11
N LEU A 260 -25.72 74.56 -8.43
CA LEU A 260 -25.77 74.43 -6.97
C LEU A 260 -25.13 73.10 -6.56
N TYR A 261 -24.13 73.19 -5.68
CA TYR A 261 -23.52 72.04 -5.03
C TYR A 261 -24.02 71.94 -3.60
N ILE A 262 -24.53 70.77 -3.22
CA ILE A 262 -24.89 70.47 -1.86
C ILE A 262 -24.49 69.05 -1.51
N GLY A 263 -23.63 68.92 -0.51
CA GLY A 263 -23.16 67.64 -0.01
C GLY A 263 -23.83 67.30 1.31
N GLY A 264 -24.04 66.02 1.57
CA GLY A 264 -24.47 65.54 2.87
C GLY A 264 -23.83 64.21 3.24
N LYS A 265 -23.94 63.86 4.52
CA LYS A 265 -23.55 62.54 5.03
C LYS A 265 -24.74 61.87 5.70
N TRP A 266 -24.93 60.58 5.46
CA TRP A 266 -25.95 59.82 6.15
C TRP A 266 -25.55 59.59 7.60
N ASN A 267 -26.47 59.90 8.51
CA ASN A 267 -26.39 59.62 9.93
C ASN A 267 -27.40 58.52 10.24
N ALA A 268 -26.90 57.29 10.42
CA ALA A 268 -27.76 56.13 10.64
C ALA A 268 -28.45 56.16 12.01
N GLY A 269 -27.87 56.88 13.00
CA GLY A 269 -28.46 57.03 14.32
C GLY A 269 -29.78 57.81 14.31
N ASP A 270 -29.85 58.85 13.46
CA ASP A 270 -31.04 59.71 13.34
C ASP A 270 -31.91 59.38 12.13
N GLY A 271 -31.43 58.53 11.21
CA GLY A 271 -32.11 58.21 9.95
C GLY A 271 -32.23 59.42 9.03
N LYS A 272 -31.20 60.27 9.00
CA LYS A 272 -31.20 61.54 8.25
C LYS A 272 -29.89 61.78 7.51
N TRP A 273 -30.00 62.50 6.39
CA TRP A 273 -28.89 63.10 5.69
C TRP A 273 -28.54 64.43 6.34
N ASP A 274 -27.37 64.49 6.94
CA ASP A 274 -26.78 65.71 7.48
C ASP A 274 -26.16 66.52 6.35
N MET A 275 -26.93 67.51 5.90
CA MET A 275 -26.59 68.36 4.76
C MET A 275 -25.65 69.48 5.21
N LEU A 276 -24.52 69.56 4.53
CA LEU A 276 -23.48 70.56 4.71
C LEU A 276 -23.85 71.86 3.93
N PRO A 277 -23.12 72.97 4.16
CA PRO A 277 -23.40 74.23 3.48
C PRO A 277 -23.41 74.05 1.95
N ALA A 278 -24.44 74.60 1.31
CA ALA A 278 -24.57 74.60 -0.14
C ALA A 278 -23.95 75.87 -0.74
N ALA A 279 -23.41 75.77 -1.96
CA ALA A 279 -22.87 76.91 -2.69
C ALA A 279 -23.18 76.80 -4.19
N SER A 280 -23.43 77.94 -4.83
CA SER A 280 -23.60 78.07 -6.28
C SER A 280 -22.28 78.48 -6.94
N GLU A 281 -22.09 78.11 -8.21
CA GLU A 281 -20.99 78.65 -9.04
C GLU A 281 -21.01 80.20 -9.06
N GLU A 282 -19.82 80.83 -9.03
CA GLU A 282 -19.67 82.30 -9.11
C GLU A 282 -20.15 82.88 -10.46
#